data_AF-A0A2J0L5P4-F1
#
_entry.id   AF-A0A2J0L5P4-F1
#
_cell.length_a   1.000
_cell.length_b   1.000
_cell.length_c   1.000
_cell.angle_alpha   90.00
_cell.angle_beta   90.00
_cell.angle_gamma   90.00
#
_symmetry.space_group_name_H-M   'P 1'
#
loop_
_entity.id
_entity.type
_entity.pdbx_description
1 polymer ?
#
loop_
_entity_poly.entity_id
_entity_poly.type
_entity_poly.pdbx_seq_one_letter_code
_entity_poly.pdbx_strand_id
1 'polypeptide(L)'
;ITFQNYFRMYAKLAGMTGTALTSAEEFAKVYNLDVVPIPTNVPMIRKDLPDMVYKTETGKFKAVIGEIKRRHEKGQPVLVGTIAIEKSEILSEMLARESVQHEVLNAKNHEREALIIAKAGEHGAVTIATNMAGRGTDIKLGEGVVELGGLHILGTERHEARRIDNQLRGRSGRQGDPGSSQFFVSLEDELMRRFGGDRVKNIMDRLGLPEDQPIENKIISKSIESAQAKIEGFNFDIRKHVLEYDDVMNKQREVIYKRRKEILTKESIKDDIIQMIEEEIEQVVGLHTAGHIEDWNAGEIKENLNQIFPVSEESFKKLLEIRQSKNHANDAQKISALVEFLKGLAKESYGKKEQEITPEIMRQIERAMYLRSIDTFWMNHLDDIDYLREGIGLRGYGQRDPLVEYKKEAYLLFQNLMANIRSAVINTIFKIGVVREEPAPQKNILEEAKYQGAEEQPAQFGQPASLREALLAGAAKDASEGKSIPSSGQTIRNKTEIGRNDPCPCGSGKKYKRCCGA
;
A
#
# COMPACT_ATOMS: atom_id res chain seq x y z
N ILE A 1 1.87 -2.61 4.82
CA ILE A 1 2.68 -1.60 5.55
C ILE A 1 2.99 -0.48 4.56
N THR A 2 2.99 0.78 4.97
CA THR A 2 3.37 1.89 4.08
C THR A 2 4.89 2.06 4.06
N PHE A 3 5.44 2.61 2.97
CA PHE A 3 6.88 2.88 2.90
C PHE A 3 7.35 3.82 4.02
N GLN A 4 6.55 4.84 4.36
CA GLN A 4 6.86 5.78 5.45
C GLN A 4 7.09 5.04 6.77
N ASN A 5 6.13 4.22 7.18
CA ASN A 5 6.23 3.47 8.44
C ASN A 5 7.29 2.37 8.36
N TYR A 6 7.46 1.72 7.21
CA TYR A 6 8.52 0.74 7.02
C TYR A 6 9.92 1.35 7.22
N PHE A 7 10.21 2.51 6.62
CA PHE A 7 11.51 3.16 6.78
C PHE A 7 11.74 3.70 8.20
N ARG A 8 10.68 4.07 8.92
CA ARG A 8 10.76 4.47 10.34
C ARG A 8 11.16 3.32 11.28
N MET A 9 11.04 2.06 10.84
CA MET A 9 11.50 0.90 11.63
C MET A 9 13.02 0.74 11.64
N TYR A 10 13.75 1.42 10.74
CA TYR A 10 15.21 1.32 10.68
C TYR A 10 15.85 2.11 11.82
N ALA A 11 16.82 1.50 12.50
CA ALA A 11 17.58 2.18 13.57
C ALA A 11 18.37 3.39 13.05
N LYS A 12 18.79 3.36 11.78
CA LYS A 12 19.45 4.46 11.08
C LYS A 12 18.84 4.62 9.70
N LEU A 13 18.42 5.84 9.39
CA LEU A 13 17.89 6.21 8.08
C LEU A 13 18.67 7.40 7.52
N ALA A 14 19.04 7.33 6.25
CA ALA A 14 19.67 8.42 5.51
C ALA A 14 19.21 8.36 4.06
N GLY A 15 19.20 9.51 3.39
CA GLY A 15 18.78 9.61 1.99
C GLY A 15 19.58 10.67 1.24
N MET A 16 19.65 10.53 -0.07
CA MET A 16 20.34 11.46 -0.96
C MET A 16 19.39 11.91 -2.08
N THR A 17 19.30 13.21 -2.31
CA THR A 17 18.52 13.78 -3.41
C THR A 17 18.96 15.21 -3.69
N GLY A 18 18.89 15.63 -4.96
CA GLY A 18 19.26 16.99 -5.37
C GLY A 18 18.21 18.06 -5.07
N THR A 19 16.99 17.68 -4.64
CA THR A 19 15.85 18.61 -4.50
C THR A 19 15.06 18.43 -3.20
N ALA A 20 15.72 18.08 -2.09
CA ALA A 20 15.04 17.89 -0.79
C ALA A 20 14.69 19.18 -0.05
N LEU A 21 15.38 20.30 -0.34
CA LEU A 21 15.30 21.50 0.49
C LEU A 21 13.88 22.07 0.60
N THR A 22 13.10 22.02 -0.48
CA THR A 22 11.69 22.47 -0.50
C THR A 22 10.78 21.62 0.38
N SER A 23 11.17 20.37 0.67
CA SER A 23 10.40 19.42 1.47
C SER A 23 11.10 19.09 2.79
N ALA A 24 12.02 19.95 3.25
CA ALA A 24 12.79 19.73 4.48
C ALA A 24 11.89 19.57 5.71
N GLU A 25 10.83 20.38 5.81
CA GLU A 25 9.85 20.27 6.88
C GLU A 25 9.14 18.92 6.90
N GLU A 26 8.82 18.37 5.71
CA GLU A 26 8.20 17.05 5.58
C GLU A 26 9.16 15.94 6.02
N PHE A 27 10.45 16.01 5.65
CA PHE A 27 11.45 15.05 6.11
C PHE A 27 11.65 15.10 7.63
N ALA A 28 11.70 16.29 8.22
CA ALA A 28 11.83 16.47 9.66
C ALA A 28 10.60 15.91 10.40
N LYS A 29 9.38 16.22 9.95
CA LYS A 29 8.15 15.77 10.62
C LYS A 29 7.87 14.28 10.47
N VAL A 30 8.13 13.69 9.29
CA VAL A 30 7.77 12.29 9.01
C VAL A 30 8.86 11.32 9.44
N TYR A 31 10.14 11.66 9.20
CA TYR A 31 11.27 10.76 9.37
C TYR A 31 12.28 11.23 10.43
N ASN A 32 12.08 12.40 11.04
CA ASN A 32 13.06 13.03 11.93
C ASN A 32 14.43 13.17 11.25
N LEU A 33 14.42 13.58 9.97
CA LEU A 33 15.61 13.79 9.15
C LEU A 33 15.81 15.26 8.82
N ASP A 34 16.99 15.77 9.12
CA ASP A 34 17.44 17.08 8.69
C ASP A 34 17.92 17.05 7.24
N VAL A 35 17.62 18.11 6.50
CA VAL A 35 18.09 18.29 5.13
C VAL A 35 19.27 19.25 5.13
N VAL A 36 20.45 18.72 4.80
CA VAL A 36 21.68 19.51 4.70
C VAL A 36 22.00 19.76 3.22
N PRO A 37 22.01 21.03 2.75
CA PRO A 37 22.45 21.34 1.40
C PRO A 37 23.96 21.17 1.29
N ILE A 38 24.40 20.23 0.44
CA ILE A 38 25.81 20.03 0.15
C ILE A 38 26.23 20.96 -0.99
N PRO A 39 27.27 21.80 -0.83
CA PRO A 39 27.78 22.65 -1.91
C PRO A 39 28.22 21.84 -3.13
N THR A 40 28.11 22.43 -4.31
CA THR A 40 28.63 21.82 -5.53
C THR A 40 30.16 21.84 -5.53
N ASN A 41 30.78 20.82 -6.12
CA ASN A 41 32.24 20.73 -6.27
C ASN A 41 32.81 21.89 -7.10
N VAL A 42 32.08 22.29 -8.16
CA VAL A 42 32.41 23.41 -9.05
C VAL A 42 31.27 24.43 -9.00
N PRO A 43 31.54 25.75 -9.11
CA PRO A 43 30.50 26.77 -9.18
C PRO A 43 29.48 26.52 -10.29
N MET A 44 28.20 26.63 -9.95
CA MET A 44 27.10 26.41 -10.89
C MET A 44 26.89 27.66 -11.75
N ILE A 45 27.10 27.54 -13.07
CA ILE A 45 27.01 28.66 -14.04
C ILE A 45 25.83 28.56 -15.01
N ARG A 46 24.91 27.61 -14.80
CA ARG A 46 23.71 27.44 -15.63
C ARG A 46 22.85 28.71 -15.59
N LYS A 47 22.38 29.14 -16.76
CA LYS A 47 21.48 30.28 -16.92
C LYS A 47 20.03 29.84 -16.83
N ASP A 48 19.39 30.08 -15.69
CA ASP A 48 17.95 29.86 -15.52
C ASP A 48 17.19 31.11 -16.03
N LEU A 49 16.60 30.97 -17.22
CA LEU A 49 15.86 32.03 -17.91
C LEU A 49 14.45 32.20 -17.31
N PRO A 50 13.85 33.40 -17.39
CA PRO A 50 12.49 33.62 -16.93
C PRO A 50 11.47 32.82 -17.76
N ASP A 51 10.32 32.57 -17.13
CA ASP A 51 9.22 31.82 -17.73
C ASP A 51 8.58 32.61 -18.87
N MET A 52 8.33 31.93 -19.98
CA MET A 52 7.60 32.47 -21.13
C MET A 52 6.12 32.12 -20.96
N VAL A 53 5.28 33.13 -20.74
CA VAL A 53 3.85 32.93 -20.53
C VAL A 53 3.06 33.29 -21.78
N TYR A 54 2.31 32.32 -22.30
CA TYR A 54 1.47 32.42 -23.49
C TYR A 54 0.00 32.41 -23.12
N LYS A 55 -0.82 32.99 -24.00
CA LYS A 55 -2.27 33.03 -23.81
C LYS A 55 -2.93 31.68 -24.04
N THR A 56 -2.50 30.97 -25.09
CA THR A 56 -3.09 29.70 -25.53
C THR A 56 -2.06 28.58 -25.56
N GLU A 57 -2.53 27.35 -25.36
CA GLU A 57 -1.67 26.18 -25.46
C GLU A 57 -1.05 26.01 -26.87
N THR A 58 -1.82 26.33 -27.92
CA THR A 58 -1.31 26.30 -29.30
C THR A 58 -0.19 27.31 -29.52
N GLY A 59 -0.32 28.54 -28.99
CA GLY A 59 0.72 29.56 -29.05
C GLY A 59 2.00 29.11 -28.33
N LYS A 60 1.84 28.52 -27.14
CA LYS A 60 2.92 27.90 -26.36
C LYS A 60 3.68 26.84 -27.18
N PHE A 61 2.99 25.85 -27.75
CA PHE A 61 3.64 24.77 -28.50
C PHE A 61 4.35 25.26 -29.75
N LYS A 62 3.76 26.21 -30.50
CA LYS A 62 4.43 26.84 -31.66
C LYS A 62 5.73 27.51 -31.25
N ALA A 63 5.73 28.24 -30.13
CA ALA A 63 6.93 28.90 -29.63
C ALA A 63 7.99 27.91 -29.13
N VAL A 64 7.58 26.84 -28.46
CA VAL A 64 8.47 25.74 -28.04
C VAL A 64 9.19 25.14 -29.24
N ILE A 65 8.47 24.84 -30.32
CA ILE A 65 9.05 24.29 -31.56
C ILE A 65 10.01 25.30 -32.20
N GLY A 66 9.61 26.58 -32.28
CA GLY A 66 10.49 27.64 -32.77
C GLY A 66 11.80 27.74 -32.00
N GLU A 67 11.75 27.62 -30.67
CA GLU A 67 12.94 27.63 -29.83
C GLU A 67 13.81 26.39 -30.05
N ILE A 68 13.22 25.19 -30.09
CA ILE A 68 13.93 23.94 -30.38
C ILE A 68 14.63 24.03 -31.73
N LYS A 69 13.92 24.47 -32.77
CA LYS A 69 14.46 24.61 -34.13
C LYS A 69 15.65 25.58 -34.17
N ARG A 70 15.50 26.76 -33.57
CA ARG A 70 16.57 27.77 -33.49
C ARG A 70 17.83 27.25 -32.79
N ARG A 71 17.68 26.41 -31.76
CA ARG A 71 18.78 25.80 -31.00
C ARG A 71 19.41 24.64 -31.78
N HIS A 72 18.58 23.81 -32.38
CA HIS A 72 18.98 22.67 -33.20
C HIS A 72 19.77 23.12 -34.44
N GLU A 73 19.34 24.19 -35.12
CA GLU A 73 20.06 24.81 -36.26
C GLU A 73 21.45 25.32 -35.86
N LYS A 74 21.62 25.74 -34.60
CA LYS A 74 22.93 26.12 -34.02
C LYS A 74 23.76 24.92 -33.54
N GLY A 75 23.20 23.71 -33.55
CA GLY A 75 23.83 22.51 -33.04
C GLY A 75 23.74 22.31 -31.52
N GLN A 76 23.01 23.16 -30.80
CA GLN A 76 22.90 23.06 -29.34
C GLN A 76 21.92 21.94 -28.94
N PRO A 77 22.30 21.00 -28.06
CA PRO A 77 21.39 19.95 -27.61
C PRO A 77 20.27 20.49 -26.74
N VAL A 78 19.08 19.91 -26.90
CA VAL A 78 17.85 20.31 -26.20
C VAL A 78 17.17 19.10 -25.56
N LEU A 79 16.94 19.17 -24.25
CA LEU A 79 16.10 18.23 -23.51
C LEU A 79 14.78 18.91 -23.17
N VAL A 80 13.68 18.37 -23.69
CA VAL A 80 12.32 18.85 -23.48
C VAL A 80 11.63 18.00 -22.42
N GLY A 81 11.20 18.61 -21.33
CA GLY A 81 10.42 17.96 -20.28
C GLY A 81 8.92 18.24 -20.44
N THR A 82 8.13 17.17 -20.50
CA THR A 82 6.67 17.24 -20.53
C THR A 82 6.04 16.52 -19.33
N ILE A 83 4.81 16.90 -19.00
CA ILE A 83 4.07 16.31 -17.86
C ILE A 83 3.44 14.94 -18.19
N ALA A 84 3.08 14.71 -19.46
CA ALA A 84 2.22 13.60 -19.89
C ALA A 84 2.68 13.03 -21.24
N ILE A 85 2.39 11.73 -21.46
CA ILE A 85 2.82 11.01 -22.68
C ILE A 85 2.14 11.61 -23.91
N GLU A 86 0.86 11.96 -23.79
CA GLU A 86 0.06 12.55 -24.86
C GLU A 86 0.67 13.88 -25.34
N LYS A 87 1.20 14.69 -24.41
CA LYS A 87 1.88 15.95 -24.74
C LYS A 87 3.23 15.70 -25.43
N SER A 88 3.96 14.65 -25.02
CA SER A 88 5.18 14.22 -25.71
C SER A 88 4.91 13.78 -27.14
N GLU A 89 3.84 13.01 -27.38
CA GLU A 89 3.45 12.54 -28.71
C GLU A 89 3.01 13.70 -29.61
N ILE A 90 2.18 14.62 -29.12
CA ILE A 90 1.78 15.83 -29.86
C ILE A 90 3.01 16.66 -30.25
N LEU A 91 3.94 16.90 -29.31
CA LEU A 91 5.15 17.65 -29.58
C LEU A 91 6.05 16.93 -30.61
N SER A 92 6.16 15.60 -30.51
CA SER A 92 6.90 14.76 -31.44
C SER A 92 6.37 14.89 -32.86
N GLU A 93 5.05 14.79 -33.06
CA GLU A 93 4.42 14.98 -34.37
C GLU A 93 4.69 16.37 -34.95
N MET A 94 4.63 17.41 -34.11
CA MET A 94 4.87 18.77 -34.57
C MET A 94 6.34 19.01 -34.94
N LEU A 95 7.30 18.44 -34.21
CA LEU A 95 8.72 18.49 -34.57
C LEU A 95 9.03 17.71 -35.84
N ALA A 96 8.36 16.56 -36.05
CA ALA A 96 8.51 15.78 -37.27
C ALA A 96 8.07 16.57 -38.52
N ARG A 97 7.01 17.38 -38.42
CA ARG A 97 6.56 18.27 -39.50
C ARG A 97 7.59 19.35 -39.86
N GLU A 98 8.36 19.80 -38.88
CA GLU A 98 9.47 20.76 -39.06
C GLU A 98 10.80 20.09 -39.43
N SER A 99 10.80 18.77 -39.70
CA SER A 99 11.99 17.98 -40.06
C SER A 99 13.11 18.00 -39.00
N VAL A 100 12.76 18.16 -37.72
CA VAL A 100 13.73 18.09 -36.61
C VAL A 100 13.82 16.65 -36.10
N GLN A 101 15.00 16.04 -36.22
CA GLN A 101 15.24 14.71 -35.67
C GLN A 101 15.22 14.76 -34.13
N HIS A 102 14.46 13.85 -33.52
CA HIS A 102 14.29 13.82 -32.08
C HIS A 102 13.98 12.41 -31.57
N GLU A 103 14.27 12.17 -30.30
CA GLU A 103 13.97 10.92 -29.60
C GLU A 103 12.94 11.18 -28.49
N VAL A 104 12.05 10.20 -28.25
CA VAL A 104 10.96 10.32 -27.24
C VAL A 104 11.09 9.25 -26.17
N LEU A 105 10.98 9.65 -24.90
CA LEU A 105 11.14 8.78 -23.74
C LEU A 105 9.85 8.73 -22.89
N ASN A 106 9.25 7.53 -22.87
CA ASN A 106 7.92 7.29 -22.29
C ASN A 106 7.93 6.41 -21.02
N ALA A 107 9.10 6.21 -20.38
CA ALA A 107 9.28 5.40 -19.17
C ALA A 107 8.83 3.92 -19.30
N LYS A 108 8.88 3.36 -20.51
CA LYS A 108 8.49 1.95 -20.79
C LYS A 108 9.67 0.99 -20.74
N ASN A 109 10.85 1.42 -21.18
CA ASN A 109 12.05 0.57 -21.20
C ASN A 109 13.28 1.34 -20.71
N HIS A 110 13.60 1.16 -19.43
CA HIS A 110 14.64 1.92 -18.76
C HIS A 110 16.04 1.74 -19.35
N GLU A 111 16.40 0.54 -19.83
CA GLU A 111 17.74 0.29 -20.39
C GLU A 111 17.94 1.02 -21.71
N ARG A 112 16.96 0.93 -22.62
CA ARG A 112 17.00 1.65 -23.89
C ARG A 112 16.94 3.16 -23.68
N GLU A 113 16.11 3.62 -22.75
CA GLU A 113 16.00 5.05 -22.42
C GLU A 113 17.30 5.60 -21.82
N ALA A 114 18.02 4.82 -21.03
CA ALA A 114 19.34 5.21 -20.50
C ALA A 114 20.36 5.42 -21.63
N LEU A 115 20.36 4.55 -22.65
CA LEU A 115 21.23 4.70 -23.82
C LEU A 115 20.90 5.97 -24.63
N ILE A 116 19.62 6.31 -24.76
CA ILE A 116 19.18 7.52 -25.45
C ILE A 116 19.56 8.77 -24.64
N ILE A 117 19.28 8.78 -23.33
CA ILE A 117 19.63 9.89 -22.44
C ILE A 117 21.14 10.14 -22.40
N ALA A 118 21.96 9.09 -22.41
CA ALA A 118 23.41 9.22 -22.42
C ALA A 118 23.91 10.01 -23.64
N LYS A 119 23.20 9.93 -24.77
CA LYS A 119 23.49 10.66 -26.02
C LYS A 119 22.76 12.00 -26.15
N ALA A 120 21.89 12.35 -25.20
CA ALA A 120 21.10 13.58 -25.26
C ALA A 120 21.94 14.87 -25.18
N GLY A 121 23.22 14.77 -24.81
CA GLY A 121 24.16 15.88 -24.77
C GLY A 121 25.04 16.02 -26.02
N GLU A 122 24.82 15.21 -27.06
CA GLU A 122 25.56 15.29 -28.33
C GLU A 122 25.11 16.49 -29.18
N HIS A 123 25.96 16.94 -30.10
CA HIS A 123 25.68 18.08 -30.98
C HIS A 123 24.39 17.87 -31.79
N GLY A 124 23.46 18.81 -31.68
CA GLY A 124 22.16 18.78 -32.36
C GLY A 124 21.15 17.77 -31.80
N ALA A 125 21.46 17.06 -30.69
CA ALA A 125 20.53 16.10 -30.12
C ALA A 125 19.26 16.79 -29.56
N VAL A 126 18.09 16.28 -29.93
CA VAL A 126 16.80 16.70 -29.36
C VAL A 126 16.15 15.50 -28.70
N THR A 127 15.84 15.62 -27.41
CA THR A 127 15.23 14.54 -26.64
C THR A 127 13.99 15.06 -25.93
N ILE A 128 12.87 14.39 -26.11
CA ILE A 128 11.62 14.63 -25.38
C ILE A 128 11.52 13.59 -24.27
N ALA A 129 11.35 14.05 -23.04
CA ALA A 129 11.21 13.21 -21.87
C ALA A 129 9.93 13.53 -21.12
N THR A 130 9.20 12.48 -20.77
CA THR A 130 8.18 12.55 -19.70
C THR A 130 8.88 12.58 -18.33
N ASN A 131 8.22 13.14 -17.32
CA ASN A 131 8.76 13.37 -15.98
C ASN A 131 9.62 12.27 -15.34
N MET A 132 9.28 11.01 -15.58
CA MET A 132 9.96 9.87 -14.95
C MET A 132 11.05 9.25 -15.82
N ALA A 133 11.10 9.58 -17.10
CA ALA A 133 12.02 8.96 -18.03
C ALA A 133 13.45 9.47 -17.84
N GLY A 134 14.43 8.56 -17.98
CA GLY A 134 15.85 8.90 -17.88
C GLY A 134 16.35 9.33 -16.50
N ARG A 135 15.59 9.10 -15.42
CA ARG A 135 16.04 9.37 -14.05
C ARG A 135 17.20 8.45 -13.67
N GLY A 136 18.23 9.02 -13.05
CA GLY A 136 19.44 8.28 -12.65
C GLY A 136 20.56 8.21 -13.69
N THR A 137 20.28 8.55 -14.96
CA THR A 137 21.33 8.60 -16.00
C THR A 137 21.87 10.02 -16.15
N ASP A 138 23.20 10.12 -16.24
CA ASP A 138 23.93 11.38 -16.44
C ASP A 138 23.96 11.77 -17.92
N ILE A 139 23.88 13.06 -18.21
CA ILE A 139 23.98 13.61 -19.57
C ILE A 139 25.30 14.34 -19.68
N LYS A 140 26.24 13.77 -20.42
CA LYS A 140 27.54 14.38 -20.69
C LYS A 140 27.45 15.23 -21.95
N LEU A 141 28.08 16.40 -21.92
CA LEU A 141 28.16 17.25 -23.10
C LEU A 141 29.15 16.65 -24.10
N GLY A 142 28.74 16.54 -25.37
CA GLY A 142 29.60 16.11 -26.47
C GLY A 142 30.64 17.17 -26.85
N GLU A 143 31.53 16.81 -27.77
CA GLU A 143 32.56 17.73 -28.28
C GLU A 143 31.93 18.98 -28.93
N GLY A 144 32.49 20.16 -28.65
CA GLY A 144 32.00 21.44 -29.17
C GLY A 144 30.73 22.00 -28.51
N VAL A 145 29.98 21.20 -27.73
CA VAL A 145 28.70 21.62 -27.13
C VAL A 145 28.86 22.69 -26.04
N VAL A 146 30.00 22.70 -25.34
CA VAL A 146 30.33 23.70 -24.32
C VAL A 146 30.34 25.11 -24.91
N GLU A 147 30.92 25.26 -26.11
CA GLU A 147 31.00 26.55 -26.84
C GLU A 147 29.63 27.02 -27.33
N LEU A 148 28.72 26.07 -27.61
CA LEU A 148 27.33 26.34 -27.98
C LEU A 148 26.44 26.75 -26.79
N GLY A 149 27.02 26.82 -25.59
CA GLY A 149 26.31 27.19 -24.36
C GLY A 149 25.72 26.00 -23.59
N GLY A 150 26.17 24.78 -23.91
CA GLY A 150 25.83 23.55 -23.19
C GLY A 150 24.41 23.04 -23.43
N LEU A 151 23.93 22.14 -22.58
CA LEU A 151 22.58 21.55 -22.68
C LEU A 151 21.51 22.60 -22.35
N HIS A 152 20.54 22.77 -23.26
CA HIS A 152 19.35 23.58 -23.01
C HIS A 152 18.20 22.71 -22.50
N ILE A 153 17.63 23.09 -21.37
CA ILE A 153 16.46 22.44 -20.77
C ILE A 153 15.23 23.26 -21.08
N LEU A 154 14.23 22.63 -21.69
CA LEU A 154 12.95 23.24 -21.99
C LEU A 154 11.84 22.53 -21.23
N GLY A 155 11.16 23.21 -20.31
CA GLY A 155 9.93 22.70 -19.71
C GLY A 155 8.72 23.18 -20.49
N THR A 156 7.86 22.27 -20.95
CA THR A 156 6.65 22.66 -21.69
C THR A 156 5.52 23.15 -20.79
N GLU A 157 5.63 22.90 -19.48
CA GLU A 157 4.68 23.28 -18.42
C GLU A 157 5.42 23.34 -17.07
N ARG A 158 4.76 23.92 -16.06
CA ARG A 158 5.19 23.91 -14.65
C ARG A 158 4.48 22.80 -13.90
N HIS A 159 5.21 22.03 -13.09
CA HIS A 159 4.61 21.01 -12.23
C HIS A 159 3.93 21.61 -11.01
N GLU A 160 3.01 20.86 -10.39
CA GLU A 160 2.47 21.23 -9.08
C GLU A 160 3.58 21.33 -8.02
N ALA A 161 4.55 20.41 -8.08
CA ALA A 161 5.69 20.38 -7.18
C ALA A 161 6.94 20.99 -7.82
N ARG A 162 7.47 22.06 -7.21
CA ARG A 162 8.68 22.78 -7.64
C ARG A 162 9.91 21.87 -7.66
N ARG A 163 9.92 20.83 -6.81
CA ARG A 163 10.99 19.82 -6.79
C ARG A 163 11.15 19.13 -8.16
N ILE A 164 10.07 18.88 -8.89
CA ILE A 164 10.09 18.17 -10.18
C ILE A 164 10.69 19.09 -11.25
N ASP A 165 10.28 20.35 -11.28
CA ASP A 165 10.87 21.37 -12.16
C ASP A 165 12.37 21.51 -11.91
N ASN A 166 12.80 21.55 -10.65
CA ASN A 166 14.21 21.63 -10.30
C ASN A 166 15.00 20.37 -10.68
N GLN A 167 14.37 19.19 -10.67
CA GLN A 167 14.99 17.96 -11.19
C GLN A 167 15.20 18.02 -12.70
N LEU A 168 14.24 18.59 -13.44
CA LEU A 168 14.37 18.82 -14.87
C LEU A 168 15.50 19.83 -15.16
N ARG A 169 15.54 20.97 -14.44
CA ARG A 169 16.64 21.96 -14.55
C ARG A 169 18.00 21.35 -14.23
N GLY A 170 18.07 20.50 -13.21
CA GLY A 170 19.29 19.82 -12.75
C GLY A 170 19.85 18.78 -13.73
N ARG A 171 19.21 18.56 -14.88
CA ARG A 171 19.78 17.80 -16.00
C ARG A 171 20.89 18.56 -16.72
N SER A 172 20.91 19.90 -16.62
CA SER A 172 21.92 20.76 -17.21
C SER A 172 22.78 21.46 -16.13
N GLY A 173 23.98 21.89 -16.53
CA GLY A 173 24.94 22.59 -15.68
C GLY A 173 25.65 21.71 -14.65
N ARG A 174 25.91 20.45 -15.00
CA ARG A 174 26.58 19.49 -14.12
C ARG A 174 28.07 19.81 -14.04
N GLN A 175 28.66 19.67 -12.84
CA GLN A 175 30.08 19.96 -12.60
C GLN A 175 30.58 21.32 -13.12
N GLY A 176 29.70 22.34 -13.16
CA GLY A 176 30.05 23.68 -13.64
C GLY A 176 30.01 23.84 -15.16
N ASP A 177 29.47 22.85 -15.89
CA ASP A 177 29.21 22.99 -17.32
C ASP A 177 28.30 24.19 -17.62
N PRO A 178 28.47 24.87 -18.77
CA PRO A 178 27.50 25.83 -19.23
C PRO A 178 26.19 25.12 -19.53
N GLY A 179 25.10 25.87 -19.46
CA GLY A 179 23.79 25.35 -19.72
C GLY A 179 22.74 26.43 -19.55
N SER A 180 21.53 26.13 -20.00
CA SER A 180 20.40 27.01 -19.75
C SER A 180 19.12 26.23 -19.49
N SER A 181 18.20 26.83 -18.75
CA SER A 181 16.86 26.27 -18.58
C SER A 181 15.81 27.34 -18.84
N GLN A 182 14.70 26.97 -19.47
CA GLN A 182 13.57 27.86 -19.72
C GLN A 182 12.27 27.06 -19.68
N PHE A 183 11.21 27.69 -19.18
CA PHE A 183 9.89 27.08 -19.13
C PHE A 183 8.90 27.91 -19.92
N PHE A 184 8.03 27.18 -20.62
CA PHE A 184 6.96 27.71 -21.44
C PHE A 184 5.66 27.34 -20.73
N VAL A 185 4.81 28.31 -20.46
CA VAL A 185 3.59 28.12 -19.69
C VAL A 185 2.44 28.78 -20.44
N SER A 186 1.29 28.14 -20.50
CA SER A 186 0.06 28.73 -21.03
C SER A 186 -0.88 29.10 -19.88
N LEU A 187 -1.67 30.17 -20.05
CA LEU A 187 -2.78 30.47 -19.14
C LEU A 187 -3.84 29.36 -19.12
N GLU A 188 -3.85 28.47 -20.11
CA GLU A 188 -4.72 27.30 -20.20
C GLU A 188 -4.15 26.05 -19.52
N ASP A 189 -2.89 26.09 -19.06
CA ASP A 189 -2.29 24.97 -18.33
C ASP A 189 -3.04 24.75 -16.99
N GLU A 190 -3.03 23.52 -16.50
CA GLU A 190 -3.77 23.15 -15.28
C GLU A 190 -3.39 23.99 -14.06
N LEU A 191 -2.09 24.24 -13.87
CA LEU A 191 -1.57 25.08 -12.80
C LEU A 191 -2.14 26.52 -12.89
N MET A 192 -2.18 27.10 -14.09
CA MET A 192 -2.64 28.47 -14.30
C MET A 192 -4.16 28.61 -14.15
N ARG A 193 -4.92 27.62 -14.65
CA ARG A 193 -6.38 27.57 -14.49
C ARG A 193 -6.79 27.56 -13.02
N ARG A 194 -6.07 26.81 -12.17
CA ARG A 194 -6.34 26.78 -10.72
C ARG A 194 -6.01 28.09 -10.00
N PHE A 195 -5.14 28.95 -10.56
CA PHE A 195 -4.59 30.13 -9.88
C PHE A 195 -4.89 31.47 -10.56
N GLY A 196 -6.13 31.64 -11.05
CA GLY A 196 -6.60 32.93 -11.55
C GLY A 196 -6.04 33.28 -12.93
N GLY A 197 -5.72 32.27 -13.76
CA GLY A 197 -5.38 32.42 -15.16
C GLY A 197 -6.38 33.28 -15.92
N ASP A 198 -7.67 33.23 -15.58
CA ASP A 198 -8.72 34.06 -16.18
C ASP A 198 -8.53 35.57 -15.94
N ARG A 199 -8.06 35.98 -14.76
CA ARG A 199 -7.78 37.39 -14.48
C ARG A 199 -6.62 37.90 -15.33
N VAL A 200 -5.58 37.08 -15.48
CA VAL A 200 -4.41 37.42 -16.30
C VAL A 200 -4.78 37.40 -17.78
N LYS A 201 -5.60 36.43 -18.21
CA LYS A 201 -6.11 36.30 -19.59
C LYS A 201 -6.90 37.55 -19.99
N ASN A 202 -7.81 38.00 -19.13
CA ASN A 202 -8.58 39.23 -19.34
C ASN A 202 -7.69 40.50 -19.45
N ILE A 203 -6.56 40.55 -18.74
CA ILE A 203 -5.59 41.65 -18.88
C ILE A 203 -4.87 41.55 -20.22
N MET A 204 -4.46 40.35 -20.65
CA MET A 204 -3.83 40.15 -21.97
C MET A 204 -4.78 40.52 -23.11
N ASP A 205 -6.05 40.16 -22.99
CA ASP A 205 -7.10 40.52 -23.96
C ASP A 205 -7.28 42.03 -24.06
N ARG A 206 -7.29 42.74 -22.92
CA ARG A 206 -7.38 44.21 -22.89
C ARG A 206 -6.16 44.91 -23.46
N LEU A 207 -4.98 44.30 -23.32
CA LEU A 207 -3.72 44.82 -23.86
C LEU A 207 -3.52 44.47 -25.35
N GLY A 208 -4.40 43.64 -25.94
CA GLY A 208 -4.34 43.29 -27.35
C GLY A 208 -3.10 42.46 -27.74
N LEU A 209 -2.56 41.68 -26.81
CA LEU A 209 -1.36 40.87 -27.08
C LEU A 209 -1.70 39.70 -28.03
N PRO A 210 -0.92 39.47 -29.10
CA PRO A 210 -1.02 38.29 -29.96
C PRO A 210 -0.86 36.98 -29.17
N GLU A 211 -1.47 35.89 -29.65
CA GLU A 211 -1.42 34.59 -28.93
C GLU A 211 -0.02 33.97 -28.89
N ASP A 212 0.82 34.31 -29.86
CA ASP A 212 2.19 33.84 -30.06
C ASP A 212 3.25 34.74 -29.39
N GLN A 213 2.86 35.89 -28.83
CA GLN A 213 3.77 36.79 -28.13
C GLN A 213 3.83 36.44 -26.63
N PRO A 214 4.98 36.00 -26.09
CA PRO A 214 5.10 35.70 -24.67
C PRO A 214 5.16 36.98 -23.82
N ILE A 215 4.70 36.87 -22.58
CA ILE A 215 5.04 37.82 -21.54
C ILE A 215 6.22 37.29 -20.74
N GLU A 216 7.34 38.00 -20.82
CA GLU A 216 8.52 37.79 -19.97
C GLU A 216 8.51 38.79 -18.82
N ASN A 217 7.90 38.42 -17.69
CA ASN A 217 7.89 39.28 -16.51
C ASN A 217 8.21 38.50 -15.24
N LYS A 218 9.26 38.93 -14.53
CA LYS A 218 9.68 38.38 -13.23
C LYS A 218 8.55 38.33 -12.19
N ILE A 219 7.59 39.26 -12.26
CA ILE A 219 6.42 39.29 -11.37
C ILE A 219 5.51 38.07 -11.61
N ILE A 220 5.33 37.67 -12.88
CA ILE A 220 4.49 36.53 -13.24
C ILE A 220 5.18 35.23 -12.81
N SER A 221 6.50 35.09 -13.07
CA SER A 221 7.26 33.93 -12.60
C SER A 221 7.18 33.78 -11.07
N LYS A 222 7.31 34.87 -10.30
CA LYS A 222 7.14 34.84 -8.82
C LYS A 222 5.72 34.46 -8.39
N SER A 223 4.71 34.86 -9.15
CA SER A 223 3.31 34.49 -8.87
C SER A 223 3.08 32.99 -9.07
N ILE A 224 3.67 32.41 -10.12
CA ILE A 224 3.66 30.97 -10.38
C ILE A 224 4.37 30.21 -9.25
N GLU A 225 5.55 30.66 -8.82
CA GLU A 225 6.27 30.03 -7.70
C GLU A 225 5.46 30.08 -6.40
N SER A 226 4.75 31.18 -6.14
CA SER A 226 3.88 31.31 -4.97
C SER A 226 2.67 30.38 -5.05
N ALA A 227 2.11 30.18 -6.23
CA ALA A 227 1.05 29.21 -6.48
C ALA A 227 1.53 27.78 -6.22
N GLN A 228 2.70 27.39 -6.75
CA GLN A 228 3.33 26.09 -6.50
C GLN A 228 3.54 25.85 -5.00
N ALA A 229 4.09 26.82 -4.27
CA ALA A 229 4.30 26.69 -2.82
C ALA A 229 2.99 26.46 -2.06
N LYS A 230 1.89 27.12 -2.48
CA LYS A 230 0.57 26.92 -1.88
C LYS A 230 0.00 25.54 -2.16
N ILE A 231 0.18 25.00 -3.38
CA ILE A 231 -0.22 23.64 -3.72
C ILE A 231 0.61 22.61 -2.96
N GLU A 232 1.93 22.82 -2.86
CA GLU A 232 2.81 21.95 -2.10
C GLU A 232 2.40 21.89 -0.62
N GLY A 233 2.08 23.05 -0.01
CA GLY A 233 1.55 23.12 1.34
C GLY A 233 0.22 22.37 1.49
N PHE A 234 -0.74 22.60 0.59
CA PHE A 234 -2.02 21.90 0.59
C PHE A 234 -1.86 20.37 0.45
N ASN A 235 -1.01 19.92 -0.47
CA ASN A 235 -0.71 18.50 -0.66
C ASN A 235 0.04 17.92 0.54
N PHE A 236 0.89 18.70 1.20
CA PHE A 236 1.55 18.30 2.44
C PHE A 236 0.54 18.12 3.57
N ASP A 237 -0.43 19.02 3.74
CA ASP A 237 -1.48 18.89 4.77
C ASP A 237 -2.34 17.64 4.54
N ILE A 238 -2.70 17.34 3.29
CA ILE A 238 -3.40 16.08 2.95
C ILE A 238 -2.56 14.87 3.34
N ARG A 239 -1.27 14.85 2.97
CA ARG A 239 -0.37 13.74 3.31
C ARG A 239 -0.19 13.60 4.82
N LYS A 240 -0.09 14.72 5.54
CA LYS A 240 -0.02 14.74 6.99
C LYS A 240 -1.26 14.11 7.62
N HIS A 241 -2.46 14.49 7.15
CA HIS A 241 -3.69 13.88 7.62
C HIS A 241 -3.72 12.38 7.35
N VAL A 242 -3.37 11.93 6.14
CA VAL A 242 -3.29 10.49 5.80
C VAL A 242 -2.31 9.75 6.72
N LEU A 243 -1.16 10.35 7.02
CA LEU A 243 -0.17 9.79 7.94
C LEU A 243 -0.72 9.66 9.37
N GLU A 244 -1.52 10.61 9.84
CA GLU A 244 -2.12 10.55 11.18
C GLU A 244 -3.08 9.37 11.36
N TYR A 245 -3.79 8.95 10.30
CA TYR A 245 -4.60 7.71 10.31
C TYR A 245 -3.68 6.48 10.31
N ASP A 246 -2.70 6.45 9.42
CA ASP A 246 -1.76 5.33 9.30
C ASP A 246 -0.95 5.11 10.59
N ASP A 247 -0.65 6.17 11.35
CA ASP A 247 0.05 6.11 12.63
C ASP A 247 -0.72 5.32 13.70
N VAL A 248 -2.06 5.38 13.70
CA VAL A 248 -2.90 4.61 14.63
C VAL A 248 -2.74 3.12 14.36
N MET A 249 -2.90 2.72 13.09
CA MET A 249 -2.73 1.34 12.66
C MET A 249 -1.26 0.88 12.85
N ASN A 250 -0.29 1.77 12.67
CA ASN A 250 1.12 1.43 12.90
C ASN A 250 1.41 1.11 14.37
N LYS A 251 0.88 1.88 15.33
CA LYS A 251 1.03 1.58 16.76
C LYS A 251 0.42 0.23 17.13
N GLN A 252 -0.76 -0.09 16.60
CA GLN A 252 -1.41 -1.39 16.82
C GLN A 252 -0.57 -2.54 16.24
N ARG A 253 -0.06 -2.34 15.01
CA ARG A 253 0.84 -3.29 14.35
C ARG A 253 2.10 -3.55 15.15
N GLU A 254 2.74 -2.52 15.70
CA GLU A 254 3.93 -2.65 16.55
C GLU A 254 3.66 -3.55 17.76
N VAL A 255 2.53 -3.36 18.45
CA VAL A 255 2.13 -4.19 19.59
C VAL A 255 1.93 -5.65 19.18
N ILE A 256 1.15 -5.90 18.11
CA ILE A 256 0.86 -7.25 17.63
C ILE A 256 2.14 -7.94 17.15
N TYR A 257 2.98 -7.26 16.37
CA TYR A 257 4.18 -7.84 15.80
C TYR A 257 5.24 -8.10 16.87
N LYS A 258 5.33 -7.22 17.88
CA LYS A 258 6.15 -7.47 19.07
C LYS A 258 5.70 -8.73 19.79
N ARG A 259 4.41 -8.84 20.11
CA ARG A 259 3.84 -10.03 20.79
C ARG A 259 4.04 -11.31 19.97
N ARG A 260 3.77 -11.25 18.67
CA ARG A 260 3.97 -12.36 17.72
C ARG A 260 5.44 -12.81 17.69
N LYS A 261 6.38 -11.86 17.67
CA LYS A 261 7.82 -12.15 17.71
C LYS A 261 8.22 -12.80 19.04
N GLU A 262 7.74 -12.27 20.17
CA GLU A 262 8.00 -12.85 21.49
C GLU A 262 7.57 -14.32 21.56
N ILE A 263 6.37 -14.66 21.08
CA ILE A 263 5.84 -16.04 21.05
C ILE A 263 6.69 -16.97 20.16
N LEU A 264 7.20 -16.44 19.04
CA LEU A 264 8.08 -17.19 18.15
C LEU A 264 9.46 -17.47 18.78
N THR A 265 9.99 -16.52 19.56
CA THR A 265 11.34 -16.62 20.13
C THR A 265 11.42 -17.28 21.49
N LYS A 266 10.36 -17.22 22.30
CA LYS A 266 10.34 -17.81 23.65
C LYS A 266 10.39 -19.35 23.56
N GLU A 267 11.16 -19.97 24.44
CA GLU A 267 11.24 -21.43 24.57
C GLU A 267 9.90 -22.03 25.03
N SER A 268 9.26 -21.39 26.01
CA SER A 268 7.97 -21.78 26.57
C SER A 268 7.05 -20.57 26.69
N ILE A 269 5.77 -20.76 26.36
CA ILE A 269 4.70 -19.76 26.56
C ILE A 269 3.68 -20.22 27.60
N LYS A 270 3.99 -21.29 28.35
CA LYS A 270 3.13 -21.83 29.40
C LYS A 270 2.72 -20.75 30.40
N ASP A 271 3.69 -20.02 30.92
CA ASP A 271 3.46 -19.03 31.96
C ASP A 271 2.61 -17.87 31.45
N ASP A 272 2.80 -17.47 30.19
CA ASP A 272 1.93 -16.48 29.55
C ASP A 272 0.48 -16.99 29.50
N ILE A 273 0.26 -18.25 29.08
CA ILE A 273 -1.07 -18.85 28.98
C ILE A 273 -1.72 -19.01 30.36
N ILE A 274 -0.97 -19.47 31.37
CA ILE A 274 -1.47 -19.58 32.75
C ILE A 274 -1.87 -18.21 33.27
N GLN A 275 -1.04 -17.18 33.08
CA GLN A 275 -1.39 -15.82 33.47
C GLN A 275 -2.67 -15.34 32.78
N MET A 276 -2.84 -15.60 31.48
CA MET A 276 -4.07 -15.25 30.76
C MET A 276 -5.30 -15.96 31.34
N ILE A 277 -5.17 -17.23 31.73
CA ILE A 277 -6.26 -17.97 32.38
C ILE A 277 -6.57 -17.38 33.76
N GLU A 278 -5.55 -17.02 34.54
CA GLU A 278 -5.73 -16.40 35.86
C GLU A 278 -6.46 -15.06 35.76
N GLU A 279 -6.07 -14.21 34.81
CA GLU A 279 -6.72 -12.92 34.55
C GLU A 279 -8.18 -13.09 34.11
N GLU A 280 -8.48 -14.09 33.29
CA GLU A 280 -9.86 -14.40 32.86
C GLU A 280 -10.72 -14.85 34.05
N ILE A 281 -10.19 -15.71 34.92
CA ILE A 281 -10.87 -16.16 36.15
C ILE A 281 -11.17 -14.97 37.06
N GLU A 282 -10.21 -14.07 37.26
CA GLU A 282 -10.40 -12.84 38.04
C GLU A 282 -11.52 -11.96 37.46
N GLN A 283 -11.57 -11.81 36.14
CA GLN A 283 -12.62 -11.04 35.47
C GLN A 283 -14.00 -11.68 35.63
N VAL A 284 -14.12 -12.99 35.39
CA VAL A 284 -15.40 -13.71 35.55
C VAL A 284 -15.87 -13.63 37.00
N VAL A 285 -14.99 -13.92 37.97
CA VAL A 285 -15.35 -13.83 39.39
C VAL A 285 -15.74 -12.39 39.75
N GLY A 286 -14.97 -11.39 39.33
CA GLY A 286 -15.25 -9.98 39.62
C GLY A 286 -16.62 -9.52 39.09
N LEU A 287 -17.00 -9.95 37.88
CA LEU A 287 -18.30 -9.63 37.28
C LEU A 287 -19.47 -10.24 38.05
N HIS A 288 -19.37 -11.51 38.47
CA HIS A 288 -20.45 -12.22 39.15
C HIS A 288 -20.44 -12.08 40.68
N THR A 289 -19.47 -11.35 41.25
CA THR A 289 -19.38 -11.04 42.68
C THR A 289 -19.57 -9.56 42.98
N ALA A 290 -20.01 -8.77 41.99
CA ALA A 290 -20.33 -7.35 42.16
C ALA A 290 -21.62 -7.18 42.99
N GLY A 291 -21.47 -6.78 44.26
CA GLY A 291 -22.61 -6.53 45.17
C GLY A 291 -22.48 -7.30 46.48
N HIS A 292 -23.62 -7.57 47.13
CA HIS A 292 -23.66 -8.33 48.38
C HIS A 292 -23.54 -9.83 48.10
N ILE A 293 -23.09 -10.60 49.10
CA ILE A 293 -22.92 -12.06 49.02
C ILE A 293 -24.18 -12.82 48.56
N GLU A 294 -25.36 -12.26 48.79
CA GLU A 294 -26.65 -12.83 48.39
C GLU A 294 -26.84 -12.78 46.86
N ASP A 295 -26.32 -11.73 46.22
CA ASP A 295 -26.40 -11.51 44.77
C ASP A 295 -25.36 -12.33 43.98
N TRP A 296 -24.41 -12.98 44.66
CA TRP A 296 -23.37 -13.77 44.00
C TRP A 296 -23.96 -15.00 43.31
N ASN A 297 -23.92 -15.00 41.98
CA ASN A 297 -24.42 -16.11 41.19
C ASN A 297 -23.33 -17.17 40.94
N ALA A 298 -23.17 -18.08 41.90
CA ALA A 298 -22.23 -19.20 41.76
C ALA A 298 -22.56 -20.12 40.56
N GLY A 299 -23.83 -20.21 40.16
CA GLY A 299 -24.26 -21.00 39.02
C GLY A 299 -23.69 -20.47 37.70
N GLU A 300 -23.82 -19.17 37.46
CA GLU A 300 -23.25 -18.51 36.27
C GLU A 300 -21.72 -18.60 36.25
N ILE A 301 -21.06 -18.46 37.41
CA ILE A 301 -19.60 -18.67 37.52
C ILE A 301 -19.23 -20.08 37.05
N LYS A 302 -19.97 -21.11 37.48
CA LYS A 302 -19.74 -22.49 37.03
C LYS A 302 -19.96 -22.64 35.53
N GLU A 303 -21.04 -22.09 34.99
CA GLU A 303 -21.37 -22.19 33.56
C GLU A 303 -20.31 -21.52 32.69
N ASN A 304 -19.90 -20.29 33.02
CA ASN A 304 -18.87 -19.56 32.30
C ASN A 304 -17.51 -20.24 32.38
N LEU A 305 -17.12 -20.74 33.57
CA LEU A 305 -15.87 -21.47 33.72
C LEU A 305 -15.89 -22.83 33.02
N ASN A 306 -17.03 -23.53 32.99
CA ASN A 306 -17.18 -24.79 32.25
C ASN A 306 -16.98 -24.64 30.74
N GLN A 307 -17.21 -23.45 30.17
CA GLN A 307 -16.90 -23.20 28.76
C GLN A 307 -15.38 -23.19 28.50
N ILE A 308 -14.60 -22.86 29.52
CA ILE A 308 -13.14 -22.76 29.49
C ILE A 308 -12.52 -24.10 29.89
N PHE A 309 -12.74 -24.58 31.11
CA PHE A 309 -12.19 -25.83 31.63
C PHE A 309 -13.25 -26.62 32.40
N PRO A 310 -13.19 -27.96 32.39
CA PRO A 310 -14.19 -28.78 33.08
C PRO A 310 -14.13 -28.57 34.59
N VAL A 311 -15.19 -28.00 35.17
CA VAL A 311 -15.40 -27.85 36.61
C VAL A 311 -16.27 -29.01 37.09
N SER A 312 -15.70 -29.91 37.91
CA SER A 312 -16.46 -31.03 38.46
C SER A 312 -17.55 -30.57 39.45
N GLU A 313 -18.61 -31.35 39.59
CA GLU A 313 -19.67 -31.11 40.60
C GLU A 313 -19.11 -31.01 42.04
N GLU A 314 -18.02 -31.73 42.30
CA GLU A 314 -17.34 -31.72 43.59
C GLU A 314 -16.58 -30.40 43.84
N SER A 315 -16.00 -29.84 42.78
CA SER A 315 -15.40 -28.50 42.81
C SER A 315 -16.45 -27.42 43.01
N PHE A 316 -17.63 -27.60 42.43
CA PHE A 316 -18.77 -26.69 42.60
C PHE A 316 -19.30 -26.68 44.04
N LYS A 317 -19.36 -27.84 44.71
CA LYS A 317 -19.70 -27.91 46.14
C LYS A 317 -18.70 -27.14 47.01
N LYS A 318 -17.40 -27.24 46.73
CA LYS A 318 -16.38 -26.45 47.42
C LYS A 318 -16.50 -24.94 47.18
N LEU A 319 -16.91 -24.50 45.97
CA LEU A 319 -17.21 -23.09 45.71
C LEU A 319 -18.36 -22.58 46.60
N LEU A 320 -19.41 -23.38 46.77
CA LEU A 320 -20.55 -23.06 47.64
C LEU A 320 -20.14 -23.05 49.13
N GLU A 321 -19.26 -23.95 49.55
CA GLU A 321 -18.70 -23.96 50.91
C GLU A 321 -17.86 -22.71 51.20
N ILE A 322 -17.04 -22.26 50.25
CA ILE A 322 -16.24 -21.03 50.38
C ILE A 322 -17.16 -19.80 50.53
N ARG A 323 -18.25 -19.73 49.73
CA ARG A 323 -19.29 -18.69 49.84
C ARG A 323 -19.92 -18.66 51.23
N GLN A 324 -20.23 -19.83 51.79
CA GLN A 324 -20.90 -19.99 53.09
C GLN A 324 -19.94 -20.02 54.29
N SER A 325 -18.63 -20.02 54.06
CA SER A 325 -17.63 -20.14 55.12
C SER A 325 -17.69 -18.94 56.08
N LYS A 326 -17.65 -19.25 57.39
CA LYS A 326 -17.58 -18.25 58.48
C LYS A 326 -16.15 -17.81 58.82
N ASN A 327 -15.13 -18.43 58.23
CA ASN A 327 -13.72 -18.19 58.52
C ASN A 327 -13.15 -16.93 57.86
N HIS A 328 -13.83 -16.37 56.86
CA HIS A 328 -13.41 -15.15 56.18
C HIS A 328 -14.31 -14.00 56.62
N ALA A 329 -13.71 -13.00 57.30
CA ALA A 329 -14.43 -11.96 58.01
C ALA A 329 -15.09 -10.92 57.09
N ASN A 330 -14.54 -10.72 55.88
CA ASN A 330 -15.02 -9.72 54.91
C ASN A 330 -15.24 -10.33 53.51
N ASP A 331 -16.16 -9.76 52.73
CA ASP A 331 -16.50 -10.18 51.36
C ASP A 331 -15.28 -10.25 50.43
N ALA A 332 -14.36 -9.29 50.54
CA ALA A 332 -13.11 -9.27 49.76
C ALA A 332 -12.19 -10.49 50.03
N GLN A 333 -12.16 -11.01 51.26
CA GLN A 333 -11.37 -12.19 51.60
C GLN A 333 -11.99 -13.47 51.00
N LYS A 334 -13.32 -13.53 50.94
CA LYS A 334 -14.04 -14.62 50.30
C LYS A 334 -13.84 -14.62 48.78
N ILE A 335 -13.89 -13.45 48.13
CA ILE A 335 -13.59 -13.31 46.70
C ILE A 335 -12.15 -13.78 46.42
N SER A 336 -11.18 -13.33 47.22
CA SER A 336 -9.78 -13.72 47.04
C SER A 336 -9.57 -15.24 47.19
N ALA A 337 -10.20 -15.86 48.19
CA ALA A 337 -10.16 -17.31 48.39
C ALA A 337 -10.82 -18.07 47.23
N LEU A 338 -11.91 -17.54 46.68
CA LEU A 338 -12.60 -18.10 45.52
C LEU A 338 -11.72 -18.09 44.28
N VAL A 339 -11.08 -16.94 44.01
CA VAL A 339 -10.14 -16.77 42.88
C VAL A 339 -8.98 -17.75 43.02
N GLU A 340 -8.30 -17.80 44.18
CA GLU A 340 -7.18 -18.71 44.40
C GLU A 340 -7.55 -20.18 44.22
N PHE A 341 -8.73 -20.59 44.71
CA PHE A 341 -9.22 -21.95 44.51
C PHE A 341 -9.44 -22.28 43.03
N LEU A 342 -10.06 -21.38 42.28
CA LEU A 342 -10.31 -21.55 40.84
C LEU A 342 -9.01 -21.55 40.03
N LYS A 343 -8.05 -20.68 40.37
CA LYS A 343 -6.71 -20.69 39.77
C LYS A 343 -6.00 -22.02 40.01
N GLY A 344 -6.12 -22.59 41.22
CA GLY A 344 -5.59 -23.90 41.56
C GLY A 344 -6.18 -25.02 40.69
N LEU A 345 -7.50 -25.04 40.53
CA LEU A 345 -8.19 -26.01 39.67
C LEU A 345 -7.79 -25.89 38.20
N ALA A 346 -7.66 -24.66 37.69
CA ALA A 346 -7.22 -24.43 36.32
C ALA A 346 -5.79 -24.95 36.07
N LYS A 347 -4.87 -24.72 37.02
CA LYS A 347 -3.50 -25.26 36.98
C LYS A 347 -3.48 -26.79 37.02
N GLU A 348 -4.31 -27.41 37.85
CA GLU A 348 -4.42 -28.87 37.93
C GLU A 348 -4.97 -29.45 36.62
N SER A 349 -6.03 -28.87 36.06
CA SER A 349 -6.62 -29.27 34.79
C SER A 349 -5.61 -29.15 33.63
N TYR A 350 -4.87 -28.05 33.59
CA TYR A 350 -3.81 -27.85 32.62
C TYR A 350 -2.68 -28.89 32.76
N GLY A 351 -2.27 -29.19 34.01
CA GLY A 351 -1.25 -30.18 34.31
C GLY A 351 -1.64 -31.59 33.88
N LYS A 352 -2.91 -31.99 34.09
CA LYS A 352 -3.45 -33.27 33.58
C LYS A 352 -3.34 -33.34 32.06
N LYS A 353 -3.71 -32.25 31.38
CA LYS A 353 -3.66 -32.18 29.93
C LYS A 353 -2.23 -32.22 29.37
N GLU A 354 -1.29 -31.56 30.04
CA GLU A 354 0.13 -31.60 29.69
C GLU A 354 0.71 -33.02 29.82
N GLN A 355 0.25 -33.80 30.80
CA GLN A 355 0.62 -35.21 30.96
C GLN A 355 0.01 -36.12 29.88
N GLU A 356 -1.23 -35.85 29.44
CA GLU A 356 -1.90 -36.62 28.38
C GLU A 356 -1.24 -36.44 27.00
N ILE A 357 -0.80 -35.22 26.68
CA ILE A 357 -0.29 -34.85 25.34
C ILE A 357 1.24 -34.96 25.24
N THR A 358 1.94 -34.96 26.38
CA THR A 358 3.41 -34.80 26.52
C THR A 358 3.85 -33.33 26.46
N PRO A 359 4.78 -32.88 27.34
CA PRO A 359 5.20 -31.47 27.41
C PRO A 359 5.74 -30.90 26.09
N GLU A 360 6.50 -31.68 25.31
CA GLU A 360 7.12 -31.20 24.07
C GLU A 360 6.09 -30.85 22.98
N ILE A 361 5.13 -31.76 22.75
CA ILE A 361 4.04 -31.56 21.80
C ILE A 361 3.13 -30.43 22.29
N MET A 362 2.85 -30.37 23.60
CA MET A 362 2.03 -29.33 24.20
C MET A 362 2.61 -27.92 23.94
N ARG A 363 3.93 -27.72 24.07
CA ARG A 363 4.59 -26.44 23.76
C ARG A 363 4.46 -26.03 22.28
N GLN A 364 4.53 -27.00 21.37
CA GLN A 364 4.33 -26.75 19.94
C GLN A 364 2.88 -26.36 19.65
N ILE A 365 1.92 -27.07 20.25
CA ILE A 365 0.49 -26.80 20.14
C ILE A 365 0.15 -25.41 20.68
N GLU A 366 0.62 -25.08 21.88
CA GLU A 366 0.45 -23.76 22.51
C GLU A 366 0.89 -22.66 21.53
N ARG A 367 2.12 -22.77 20.99
CA ARG A 367 2.68 -21.78 20.08
C ARG A 367 1.88 -21.70 18.78
N ALA A 368 1.58 -22.82 18.14
CA ALA A 368 0.85 -22.87 16.88
C ALA A 368 -0.57 -22.30 17.02
N MET A 369 -1.27 -22.67 18.08
CA MET A 369 -2.60 -22.17 18.41
C MET A 369 -2.57 -20.66 18.64
N TYR A 370 -1.64 -20.17 19.45
CA TYR A 370 -1.55 -18.74 19.75
C TYR A 370 -1.27 -17.92 18.49
N LEU A 371 -0.29 -18.34 17.69
CA LEU A 371 0.05 -17.64 16.44
C LEU A 371 -1.10 -17.66 15.45
N ARG A 372 -1.80 -18.79 15.31
CA ARG A 372 -3.00 -18.90 14.46
C ARG A 372 -4.09 -17.93 14.92
N SER A 373 -4.35 -17.86 16.23
CA SER A 373 -5.33 -16.92 16.78
C SER A 373 -4.93 -15.47 16.49
N ILE A 374 -3.68 -15.08 16.75
CA ILE A 374 -3.19 -13.74 16.41
C ILE A 374 -3.39 -13.45 14.92
N ASP A 375 -2.94 -14.35 14.04
CA ASP A 375 -2.96 -14.11 12.60
C ASP A 375 -4.40 -14.00 12.07
N THR A 376 -5.32 -14.87 12.50
CA THR A 376 -6.73 -14.82 12.10
C THR A 376 -7.43 -13.55 12.57
N PHE A 377 -7.36 -13.21 13.87
CA PHE A 377 -8.05 -12.03 14.36
C PHE A 377 -7.40 -10.72 13.89
N TRP A 378 -6.07 -10.71 13.70
CA TRP A 378 -5.39 -9.54 13.15
C TRP A 378 -5.80 -9.28 11.70
N MET A 379 -5.99 -10.31 10.86
CA MET A 379 -6.51 -10.14 9.51
C MET A 379 -7.91 -9.50 9.53
N ASN A 380 -8.83 -10.04 10.33
CA ASN A 380 -10.18 -9.48 10.46
C ASN A 380 -10.15 -8.02 10.95
N HIS A 381 -9.28 -7.72 11.93
CA HIS A 381 -9.12 -6.36 12.45
C HIS A 381 -8.60 -5.38 11.39
N LEU A 382 -7.74 -5.82 10.46
CA LEU A 382 -7.30 -4.96 9.36
C LEU A 382 -8.48 -4.59 8.46
N ASP A 383 -9.34 -5.55 8.13
CA ASP A 383 -10.56 -5.29 7.35
C ASP A 383 -11.51 -4.35 8.09
N ASP A 384 -11.72 -4.56 9.39
CA ASP A 384 -12.57 -3.68 10.23
C ASP A 384 -12.05 -2.24 10.28
N ILE A 385 -10.73 -2.06 10.37
CA ILE A 385 -10.08 -0.75 10.39
C ILE A 385 -10.20 -0.06 9.02
N ASP A 386 -10.09 -0.80 7.93
CA ASP A 386 -10.25 -0.26 6.58
C ASP A 386 -11.70 0.19 6.34
N TYR A 387 -12.70 -0.60 6.76
CA TYR A 387 -14.11 -0.19 6.72
C TYR A 387 -14.38 1.05 7.60
N LEU A 388 -13.82 1.08 8.80
CA LEU A 388 -13.93 2.24 9.69
C LEU A 388 -13.36 3.49 9.01
N ARG A 389 -12.21 3.38 8.35
CA ARG A 389 -11.54 4.50 7.67
C ARG A 389 -12.38 5.06 6.53
N GLU A 390 -13.04 4.21 5.74
CA GLU A 390 -13.93 4.66 4.66
C GLU A 390 -15.20 5.35 5.21
N GLY A 391 -15.76 4.85 6.31
CA GLY A 391 -16.99 5.36 6.90
C GLY A 391 -16.85 6.59 7.80
N ILE A 392 -15.69 6.80 8.44
CA ILE A 392 -15.53 7.81 9.49
C ILE A 392 -15.69 9.26 8.98
N GLY A 393 -15.47 9.49 7.68
CA GLY A 393 -15.67 10.80 7.06
C GLY A 393 -17.10 11.34 7.23
N LEU A 394 -18.09 10.45 7.31
CA LEU A 394 -19.50 10.82 7.54
C LEU A 394 -19.74 11.42 8.94
N ARG A 395 -18.88 11.14 9.93
CA ARG A 395 -19.01 11.76 11.26
C ARG A 395 -18.70 13.24 11.26
N GLY A 396 -18.00 13.74 10.23
CA GLY A 396 -17.76 15.16 10.00
C GLY A 396 -19.05 15.98 9.84
N TYR A 397 -20.14 15.37 9.34
CA TYR A 397 -21.46 16.04 9.25
C TYR A 397 -22.02 16.43 10.63
N GLY A 398 -21.64 15.70 11.68
CA GLY A 398 -22.01 15.99 13.06
C GLY A 398 -21.12 17.02 13.76
N GLN A 399 -20.29 17.76 13.03
CA GLN A 399 -19.29 18.71 13.57
C GLN A 399 -18.31 18.07 14.56
N ARG A 400 -18.09 16.76 14.45
CA ARG A 400 -17.05 16.05 15.19
C ARG A 400 -15.82 15.88 14.31
N ASP A 401 -14.64 15.97 14.90
CA ASP A 401 -13.39 15.70 14.20
C ASP A 401 -13.28 14.21 13.86
N PRO A 402 -13.28 13.83 12.56
CA PRO A 402 -13.22 12.43 12.13
C PRO A 402 -11.96 11.70 12.63
N LEU A 403 -10.82 12.39 12.75
CA LEU A 403 -9.57 11.76 13.19
C LEU A 403 -9.65 11.36 14.67
N VAL A 404 -10.28 12.20 15.49
CA VAL A 404 -10.47 11.93 16.92
C VAL A 404 -11.44 10.75 17.11
N GLU A 405 -12.53 10.72 16.37
CA GLU A 405 -13.48 9.61 16.42
C GLU A 405 -12.86 8.31 15.89
N TYR A 406 -12.11 8.37 14.79
CA TYR A 406 -11.34 7.23 14.27
C TYR A 406 -10.40 6.67 15.34
N LYS A 407 -9.62 7.51 16.02
CA LYS A 407 -8.70 7.07 17.08
C LYS A 407 -9.43 6.36 18.22
N LYS A 408 -10.59 6.85 18.65
CA LYS A 408 -11.39 6.23 19.71
C LYS A 408 -11.94 4.88 19.28
N GLU A 409 -12.58 4.81 18.12
CA GLU A 409 -13.18 3.57 17.61
C GLU A 409 -12.12 2.52 17.28
N ALA A 410 -11.03 2.92 16.61
CA ALA A 410 -9.91 2.03 16.33
C ALA A 410 -9.30 1.47 17.62
N TYR A 411 -9.25 2.26 18.70
CA TYR A 411 -8.79 1.78 20.00
C TYR A 411 -9.75 0.75 20.61
N LEU A 412 -11.07 0.98 20.56
CA LEU A 412 -12.07 0.02 21.05
C LEU A 412 -12.03 -1.29 20.25
N LEU A 413 -11.95 -1.22 18.91
CA LEU A 413 -11.77 -2.40 18.05
C LEU A 413 -10.50 -3.16 18.43
N PHE A 414 -9.40 -2.45 18.69
CA PHE A 414 -8.15 -3.07 19.11
C PHE A 414 -8.23 -3.73 20.50
N GLN A 415 -8.94 -3.13 21.45
CA GLN A 415 -9.19 -3.77 22.75
C GLN A 415 -10.01 -5.05 22.58
N ASN A 416 -11.05 -5.03 21.74
CA ASN A 416 -11.86 -6.19 21.41
C ASN A 416 -11.03 -7.28 20.71
N LEU A 417 -10.15 -6.91 19.77
CA LEU A 417 -9.18 -7.82 19.15
C LEU A 417 -8.35 -8.55 20.20
N MET A 418 -7.75 -7.81 21.14
CA MET A 418 -6.89 -8.39 22.18
C MET A 418 -7.68 -9.31 23.13
N ALA A 419 -8.92 -8.95 23.47
CA ALA A 419 -9.82 -9.80 24.23
C ALA A 419 -10.18 -11.08 23.45
N ASN A 420 -10.57 -10.96 22.18
CA ASN A 420 -10.94 -12.10 21.34
C ASN A 420 -9.78 -13.08 21.14
N ILE A 421 -8.55 -12.59 20.93
CA ILE A 421 -7.35 -13.44 20.84
C ILE A 421 -7.18 -14.22 22.15
N ARG A 422 -7.29 -13.56 23.30
CA ARG A 422 -7.16 -14.17 24.63
C ARG A 422 -8.22 -15.25 24.84
N SER A 423 -9.50 -14.91 24.66
CA SER A 423 -10.60 -15.84 24.84
C SER A 423 -10.52 -17.03 23.88
N ALA A 424 -10.06 -16.82 22.63
CA ALA A 424 -9.87 -17.92 21.68
C ALA A 424 -8.76 -18.89 22.11
N VAL A 425 -7.64 -18.37 22.62
CA VAL A 425 -6.52 -19.16 23.17
C VAL A 425 -7.00 -19.99 24.37
N ILE A 426 -7.68 -19.35 25.32
CA ILE A 426 -8.17 -19.97 26.56
C ILE A 426 -9.24 -21.04 26.26
N ASN A 427 -10.18 -20.75 25.37
CA ASN A 427 -11.24 -21.72 25.03
C ASN A 427 -10.73 -22.92 24.23
N THR A 428 -9.67 -22.74 23.44
CA THR A 428 -9.13 -23.80 22.58
C THR A 428 -8.19 -24.70 23.36
N ILE A 429 -7.35 -24.16 24.27
CA ILE A 429 -6.31 -24.93 24.95
C ILE A 429 -6.86 -26.14 25.71
N PHE A 430 -8.02 -26.02 26.36
CA PHE A 430 -8.66 -27.10 27.11
C PHE A 430 -9.52 -28.04 26.25
N LYS A 431 -9.87 -27.67 25.01
CA LYS A 431 -10.67 -28.50 24.08
C LYS A 431 -9.85 -29.35 23.11
N ILE A 432 -8.56 -29.07 22.98
CA ILE A 432 -7.66 -29.88 22.14
C ILE A 432 -7.59 -31.32 22.64
N GLY A 433 -8.19 -32.26 21.92
CA GLY A 433 -7.94 -33.69 22.09
C GLY A 433 -6.86 -34.11 21.11
N VAL A 434 -5.88 -34.88 21.56
CA VAL A 434 -4.96 -35.55 20.62
C VAL A 434 -5.76 -36.67 19.98
N VAL A 435 -6.10 -36.50 18.70
CA VAL A 435 -6.44 -37.64 17.87
C VAL A 435 -5.15 -38.44 17.77
N ARG A 436 -5.03 -39.51 18.56
CA ARG A 436 -4.05 -40.55 18.26
C ARG A 436 -4.45 -41.07 16.90
N GLU A 437 -3.70 -40.70 15.86
CA GLU A 437 -3.64 -41.55 14.68
C GLU A 437 -3.19 -42.91 15.20
N GLU A 438 -4.14 -43.84 15.37
CA GLU A 438 -3.77 -45.24 15.28
C GLU A 438 -2.96 -45.36 14.00
N PRO A 439 -1.74 -45.95 14.03
CA PRO A 439 -0.99 -46.12 12.81
C PRO A 439 -1.89 -46.91 11.87
N ALA A 440 -2.41 -46.24 10.83
CA ALA A 440 -3.13 -46.93 9.78
C ALA A 440 -2.22 -48.08 9.37
N PRO A 441 -2.72 -49.33 9.31
CA PRO A 441 -1.89 -50.44 8.91
C PRO A 441 -1.27 -50.04 7.58
N GLN A 442 0.06 -49.93 7.56
CA GLN A 442 0.81 -49.63 6.35
C GLN A 442 0.46 -50.75 5.37
N LYS A 443 -0.56 -50.53 4.54
CA LYS A 443 -0.75 -51.34 3.36
C LYS A 443 0.50 -51.08 2.54
N ASN A 444 1.32 -52.11 2.39
CA ASN A 444 2.45 -52.11 1.48
C ASN A 444 1.93 -51.79 0.08
N ILE A 445 1.95 -50.52 -0.32
CA ILE A 445 1.59 -50.07 -1.68
C ILE A 445 2.64 -50.56 -2.72
N LEU A 446 3.68 -51.27 -2.28
CA LEU A 446 4.76 -51.77 -3.12
C LEU A 446 4.52 -53.16 -3.76
N GLU A 447 3.48 -53.93 -3.37
CA GLU A 447 3.22 -55.26 -3.96
C GLU A 447 2.16 -55.27 -5.09
N GLU A 448 1.46 -54.17 -5.34
CA GLU A 448 0.47 -54.06 -6.45
C GLU A 448 0.87 -53.06 -7.54
N ALA A 449 2.15 -52.70 -7.66
CA ALA A 449 2.65 -52.00 -8.83
C ALA A 449 2.82 -52.99 -10.02
N LYS A 450 1.71 -53.53 -10.53
CA LYS A 450 1.70 -54.08 -11.90
C LYS A 450 1.86 -52.92 -12.86
N TYR A 451 3.03 -52.88 -13.49
CA TYR A 451 3.40 -51.99 -14.58
C TYR A 451 2.37 -52.12 -15.73
N GLN A 452 1.45 -51.18 -15.83
CA GLN A 452 0.71 -50.91 -17.07
C GLN A 452 1.33 -49.67 -17.70
N GLY A 453 2.04 -49.88 -18.81
CA GLY A 453 2.62 -48.80 -19.61
C GLY A 453 1.52 -47.83 -20.04
N ALA A 454 1.81 -46.55 -19.89
CA ALA A 454 0.95 -45.48 -20.35
C ALA A 454 0.89 -45.49 -21.88
N GLU A 455 -0.26 -45.87 -22.44
CA GLU A 455 -0.75 -45.23 -23.65
C GLU A 455 -1.34 -43.88 -23.24
N GLU A 456 -0.78 -42.80 -23.79
CA GLU A 456 -1.19 -41.44 -23.56
C GLU A 456 -2.59 -41.18 -24.13
N GLN A 457 -3.57 -40.93 -23.27
CA GLN A 457 -4.73 -40.09 -23.60
C GLN A 457 -4.96 -39.05 -22.49
N PRO A 458 -4.94 -37.74 -22.79
CA PRO A 458 -5.08 -36.69 -21.80
C PRO A 458 -6.56 -36.38 -21.55
N ALA A 459 -7.02 -36.63 -20.33
CA ALA A 459 -8.26 -36.05 -19.82
C ALA A 459 -8.09 -35.68 -18.35
N GLN A 460 -7.96 -34.39 -18.07
CA GLN A 460 -8.20 -33.82 -16.76
C GLN A 460 -9.01 -32.53 -16.94
N PHE A 461 -9.93 -32.30 -15.98
CA PHE A 461 -10.90 -31.20 -15.81
C PHE A 461 -12.32 -31.43 -16.37
N GLY A 462 -13.05 -32.33 -15.71
CA GLY A 462 -14.50 -32.30 -15.60
C GLY A 462 -14.90 -32.59 -14.14
N GLN A 463 -15.56 -31.65 -13.47
CA GLN A 463 -16.11 -31.84 -12.12
C GLN A 463 -17.25 -32.89 -12.13
N PRO A 464 -17.46 -33.65 -11.02
CA PRO A 464 -18.52 -34.66 -10.98
C PRO A 464 -19.92 -34.03 -11.00
N ALA A 465 -20.77 -34.53 -11.90
CA ALA A 465 -22.12 -34.04 -12.19
C ALA A 465 -23.15 -34.27 -11.06
N SER A 466 -22.81 -34.98 -9.98
CA SER A 466 -23.76 -35.41 -8.95
C SER A 466 -24.14 -34.35 -7.90
N LEU A 467 -23.46 -33.21 -7.85
CA LEU A 467 -23.81 -32.10 -6.94
C LEU A 467 -24.71 -31.04 -7.59
N ARG A 468 -24.80 -31.00 -8.93
CA ARG A 468 -25.55 -29.98 -9.65
C ARG A 468 -27.04 -30.33 -9.79
N GLU A 469 -27.36 -31.62 -9.90
CA GLU A 469 -28.74 -32.11 -9.97
C GLU A 469 -29.46 -32.07 -8.60
N ALA A 470 -28.72 -32.16 -7.49
CA ALA A 470 -29.30 -32.06 -6.14
C ALA A 470 -29.70 -30.62 -5.74
N LEU A 471 -29.02 -29.60 -6.28
CA LEU A 471 -29.30 -28.18 -5.99
C LEU A 471 -30.40 -27.59 -6.89
N LEU A 472 -30.66 -28.18 -8.06
CA LEU A 472 -31.70 -27.70 -9.00
C LEU A 472 -33.10 -28.24 -8.71
N ALA A 473 -33.24 -29.31 -7.91
CA ALA A 473 -34.53 -29.89 -7.53
C ALA A 473 -35.19 -29.20 -6.30
N GLY A 474 -34.48 -28.31 -5.60
CA GLY A 474 -34.93 -27.71 -4.32
C GLY A 474 -35.57 -26.31 -4.42
N ALA A 475 -35.63 -25.70 -5.60
CA ALA A 475 -36.01 -24.29 -5.75
C ALA A 475 -37.17 -24.04 -6.75
N ALA A 476 -38.18 -24.92 -6.75
CA ALA A 476 -39.37 -24.76 -7.57
C ALA A 476 -40.66 -25.05 -6.80
N LYS A 477 -40.92 -24.26 -5.76
CA LYS A 477 -42.27 -23.97 -5.23
C LYS A 477 -42.25 -22.59 -4.60
N ASP A 478 -42.54 -21.56 -5.41
CA ASP A 478 -43.44 -20.46 -5.04
C ASP A 478 -43.49 -19.38 -6.14
N ALA A 479 -44.72 -18.87 -6.34
CA ALA A 479 -45.11 -17.60 -6.95
C ALA A 479 -44.93 -17.36 -8.47
N SER A 480 -46.01 -17.69 -9.17
CA SER A 480 -46.76 -16.90 -10.16
C SER A 480 -46.33 -15.48 -10.58
N GLU A 481 -46.56 -15.23 -11.88
CA GLU A 481 -46.90 -13.97 -12.58
C GLU A 481 -45.78 -13.03 -13.10
N GLY A 482 -45.75 -12.85 -14.44
CA GLY A 482 -45.66 -11.50 -15.03
C GLY A 482 -44.50 -11.15 -15.98
N LYS A 483 -44.80 -11.20 -17.30
CA LYS A 483 -44.35 -10.31 -18.41
C LYS A 483 -42.87 -10.20 -18.87
N SER A 484 -42.73 -10.44 -20.18
CA SER A 484 -41.76 -10.02 -21.23
C SER A 484 -40.98 -8.69 -21.02
N ILE A 485 -39.80 -8.36 -21.59
CA ILE A 485 -39.28 -8.45 -22.99
C ILE A 485 -37.71 -8.32 -23.04
N PRO A 486 -36.95 -8.15 -24.16
CA PRO A 486 -35.70 -8.89 -24.44
C PRO A 486 -34.41 -8.02 -24.46
N SER A 487 -33.22 -8.62 -24.53
CA SER A 487 -32.06 -7.87 -25.07
C SER A 487 -31.05 -8.75 -25.81
N SER A 488 -30.82 -8.33 -27.04
CA SER A 488 -29.79 -8.68 -28.02
C SER A 488 -28.36 -8.83 -27.49
N GLY A 489 -27.64 -9.79 -28.06
CA GLY A 489 -26.18 -9.84 -28.00
C GLY A 489 -25.60 -11.20 -28.40
N GLN A 490 -25.75 -11.62 -29.66
CA GLN A 490 -24.97 -12.76 -30.18
C GLN A 490 -23.49 -12.35 -30.25
N THR A 491 -22.66 -12.91 -29.36
CA THR A 491 -21.20 -12.89 -29.51
C THR A 491 -20.78 -14.05 -30.42
N ILE A 492 -20.11 -13.70 -31.52
CA ILE A 492 -19.50 -14.65 -32.46
C ILE A 492 -18.35 -15.36 -31.73
N ARG A 493 -18.50 -16.68 -31.50
CA ARG A 493 -17.39 -17.53 -31.03
C ARG A 493 -16.47 -17.83 -32.22
N ASN A 494 -15.29 -17.21 -32.24
CA ASN A 494 -14.20 -17.63 -33.12
C ASN A 494 -13.76 -19.05 -32.74
N LYS A 495 -14.06 -20.03 -33.60
CA LYS A 495 -13.56 -21.40 -33.51
C LYS A 495 -12.15 -21.45 -34.09
N THR A 496 -11.12 -21.36 -33.25
CA THR A 496 -9.87 -22.15 -33.29
C THR A 496 -8.81 -21.47 -32.41
N GLU A 497 -8.59 -22.00 -31.21
CA GLU A 497 -7.39 -21.69 -30.44
C GLU A 497 -6.24 -22.54 -30.98
N ILE A 498 -5.30 -21.93 -31.70
CA ILE A 498 -4.09 -22.61 -32.19
C ILE A 498 -3.09 -22.65 -31.02
N GLY A 499 -2.71 -23.85 -30.59
CA GLY A 499 -1.78 -24.06 -29.50
C GLY A 499 -0.36 -23.62 -29.86
N ARG A 500 0.41 -23.15 -28.87
CA ARG A 500 1.81 -22.67 -29.05
C ARG A 500 2.73 -23.64 -29.81
N ASN A 501 2.49 -24.94 -29.71
CA ASN A 501 3.32 -25.97 -30.35
C ASN A 501 2.73 -26.51 -31.67
N ASP A 502 1.56 -26.03 -32.09
CA ASP A 502 0.88 -26.49 -33.30
C ASP A 502 1.55 -25.96 -34.57
N PRO A 503 1.37 -26.61 -35.74
CA PRO A 503 1.85 -26.11 -37.01
C PRO A 503 1.30 -24.70 -37.29
N CYS A 504 2.18 -23.78 -37.69
CA CYS A 504 1.78 -22.41 -37.93
C CYS A 504 0.87 -22.32 -39.17
N PRO A 505 -0.30 -21.65 -39.07
CA PRO A 505 -1.29 -21.60 -40.15
C PRO A 505 -0.84 -20.80 -41.38
N CYS A 506 0.29 -20.10 -41.31
CA CYS A 506 0.89 -19.41 -42.47
C CYS A 506 1.57 -20.34 -43.49
N GLY A 507 1.51 -21.67 -43.28
CA GLY A 507 2.06 -22.66 -44.22
C GLY A 507 3.59 -22.79 -44.18
N SER A 508 4.25 -22.19 -43.18
CA SER A 508 5.72 -22.18 -43.07
C SER A 508 6.34 -23.51 -42.64
N GLY A 509 5.52 -24.52 -42.28
CA GLY A 509 5.97 -25.82 -41.75
C GLY A 509 6.60 -25.78 -40.35
N LYS A 510 6.69 -24.61 -39.70
CA LYS A 510 7.24 -24.43 -38.34
C LYS A 510 6.12 -24.38 -37.28
N LYS A 511 6.45 -24.66 -36.02
CA LYS A 511 5.51 -24.52 -34.87
C LYS A 511 5.15 -23.04 -34.62
N TYR A 512 3.91 -22.75 -34.22
CA TYR A 512 3.36 -21.40 -34.07
C TYR A 512 4.24 -20.47 -33.21
N LYS A 513 4.72 -20.94 -32.04
CA LYS A 513 5.62 -20.17 -31.15
C LYS A 513 6.98 -19.80 -31.74
N ARG A 514 7.37 -20.39 -32.88
CA ARG A 514 8.64 -20.09 -33.58
C ARG A 514 8.40 -19.40 -34.92
N CYS A 515 7.18 -18.91 -35.17
CA CYS A 515 6.79 -18.21 -36.38
C CYS A 515 5.85 -17.04 -36.02
N CYS A 516 4.55 -17.14 -36.31
CA CYS A 516 3.61 -16.03 -36.10
C CYS A 516 3.24 -15.78 -34.62
N GLY A 517 3.60 -16.68 -33.71
CA GLY A 517 3.43 -16.50 -32.26
C GLY A 517 4.72 -16.19 -31.50
N ALA A 518 5.78 -15.73 -32.19
CA ALA A 518 7.06 -15.34 -31.62
C ALA A 518 7.12 -13.86 -31.23
#